data_AF-A0A2E8Y974-F1
#
_entry.id   AF-A0A2E8Y974-F1
#
_cell.length_a   1.000
_cell.length_b   1.000
_cell.length_c   1.000
_cell.angle_alpha   90.00
_cell.angle_beta   90.00
_cell.angle_gamma   90.00
#
_symmetry.space_group_name_H-M   'P 1'
#
loop_
_entity.id
_entity.type
_entity.pdbx_description
1 polymer ?
#
loop_
_entity_poly.entity_id
_entity_poly.type
_entity_poly.pdbx_seq_one_letter_code
_entity_poly.pdbx_strand_id
1 'polypeptide(L)'
;MAGINHNRRDLVDAFLANPRGPHSPELQRLVNELRFDSTMKDKYVVICTKPHREWTLAQLPGERGESIRLHAGQVFTNLDDAERAVFMLRWEARTGKKLE
;
A
#
# COMPACT_ATOMS: atom_id res chain seq x y z
N MET A 1 12.62 -15.71 -4.63
CA MET A 1 12.00 -14.46 -4.14
C MET A 1 12.84 -13.98 -2.99
N ALA A 2 13.58 -12.87 -3.15
CA ALA A 2 14.29 -12.26 -2.03
C ALA A 2 13.25 -11.83 -0.98
N GLY A 3 13.44 -12.20 0.28
CA GLY A 3 12.54 -11.77 1.35
C GLY A 3 12.72 -10.29 1.65
N ILE A 4 11.63 -9.60 1.98
CA ILE A 4 11.69 -8.20 2.42
C ILE A 4 12.56 -8.12 3.68
N ASN A 5 13.64 -7.33 3.61
CA ASN A 5 14.47 -7.07 4.77
C ASN A 5 13.77 -6.07 5.70
N HIS A 6 13.06 -6.60 6.70
CA HIS A 6 12.28 -5.80 7.66
C HIS A 6 13.13 -4.91 8.59
N ASN A 7 14.46 -5.01 8.56
CA ASN A 7 15.36 -4.15 9.33
C ASN A 7 15.68 -2.83 8.60
N ARG A 8 15.30 -2.69 7.33
CA ARG A 8 15.51 -1.46 6.52
C ARG A 8 14.46 -0.39 6.81
N ARG A 9 14.41 0.04 8.08
CA ARG A 9 13.46 1.08 8.53
C ARG A 9 13.73 2.43 7.87
N ASP A 10 14.98 2.68 7.47
CA ASP A 10 15.38 3.81 6.64
C ASP A 10 14.55 3.95 5.35
N LEU A 11 14.23 2.83 4.69
CA LEU A 11 13.41 2.84 3.47
C LEU A 11 11.93 3.10 3.77
N VAL A 12 11.44 2.57 4.90
CA VAL A 12 10.08 2.85 5.38
C VAL A 12 9.93 4.33 5.65
N ASP A 13 10.86 4.91 6.41
CA ASP A 13 10.85 6.34 6.76
C ASP A 13 10.96 7.22 5.51
N ALA A 14 11.79 6.83 4.53
CA ALA A 14 11.89 7.51 3.25
C ALA A 14 10.57 7.49 2.46
N PHE A 15 9.84 6.36 2.46
CA PHE A 15 8.52 6.28 1.84
C PHE A 15 7.50 7.16 2.56
N LEU A 16 7.47 7.11 3.90
CA LEU A 16 6.53 7.90 4.69
C LEU A 16 6.77 9.40 4.51
N ALA A 17 8.03 9.83 4.39
CA ALA A 17 8.38 11.21 4.09
C ALA A 17 7.89 11.66 2.71
N ASN A 18 8.03 10.82 1.68
CA ASN A 18 7.65 11.15 0.31
C ASN A 18 7.03 9.95 -0.46
N PRO A 19 5.73 9.65 -0.24
CA PRO A 19 5.10 8.45 -0.79
C PRO A 19 4.98 8.48 -2.32
N ARG A 20 4.92 9.68 -2.93
CA ARG A 20 4.84 9.85 -4.38
C ARG A 20 6.19 9.89 -5.09
N GLY A 21 7.28 9.98 -4.34
CA GLY A 21 8.63 9.96 -4.89
C GLY A 21 9.10 11.31 -5.47
N PRO A 22 10.24 11.33 -6.16
CA PRO A 22 10.97 10.18 -6.70
C PRO A 22 11.55 9.25 -5.61
N HIS A 23 11.58 7.94 -5.88
CA HIS A 23 12.14 6.94 -4.98
C HIS A 23 13.57 6.57 -5.39
N SER A 24 14.42 6.27 -4.41
CA SER A 24 15.73 5.66 -4.70
C SER A 24 15.54 4.25 -5.29
N PRO A 25 16.53 3.70 -6.00
CA PRO A 25 16.43 2.33 -6.54
C PRO A 25 16.10 1.27 -5.48
N GLU A 26 16.65 1.40 -4.26
CA GLU A 26 16.39 0.49 -3.15
C GLU A 26 14.95 0.62 -2.64
N LEU A 27 14.46 1.85 -2.49
CA LEU A 27 13.09 2.10 -2.08
C LEU A 27 12.09 1.60 -3.14
N GLN A 28 12.38 1.87 -4.42
CA GLN A 28 11.53 1.42 -5.52
C GLN A 28 11.43 -0.12 -5.56
N ARG A 29 12.53 -0.84 -5.28
CA ARG A 29 12.51 -2.31 -5.16
C ARG A 29 11.61 -2.76 -4.03
N LEU A 30 11.75 -2.19 -2.83
CA LEU A 30 10.88 -2.50 -1.69
C LEU A 30 9.40 -2.25 -2.03
N VAL A 31 9.08 -1.09 -2.59
CA VAL A 31 7.70 -0.74 -2.97
C VAL A 31 7.15 -1.72 -4.02
N ASN A 32 7.96 -2.12 -4.99
CA ASN A 32 7.56 -3.09 -6.00
C ASN A 32 7.31 -4.47 -5.37
N GLU A 33 8.15 -4.92 -4.44
CA GLU A 33 7.96 -6.17 -3.70
C GLU A 33 6.67 -6.16 -2.87
N LEU A 34 6.34 -5.03 -2.24
CA LEU A 34 5.10 -4.85 -1.47
C LEU A 34 3.85 -4.76 -2.36
N ARG A 35 3.99 -4.27 -3.60
CA ARG A 35 2.89 -4.16 -4.57
C ARG A 35 2.66 -5.47 -5.32
N PHE A 36 3.67 -6.33 -5.40
CA PHE A 36 3.60 -7.60 -6.12
C PHE A 36 2.90 -8.68 -5.28
N ASP A 37 1.81 -9.21 -5.83
CA ASP A 37 1.12 -10.39 -5.35
C ASP A 37 0.66 -11.16 -6.60
N SER A 38 0.85 -12.47 -6.70
CA SER A 38 0.43 -13.21 -7.90
C SER A 38 -1.06 -13.55 -7.89
N THR A 39 -1.70 -13.55 -6.73
CA THR A 39 -3.09 -13.96 -6.54
C THR A 39 -4.05 -12.79 -6.61
N MET A 40 -3.57 -11.56 -6.34
CA MET A 40 -4.39 -10.37 -6.11
C MET A 40 -5.42 -10.51 -4.98
N LYS A 41 -5.45 -11.64 -4.26
CA LYS A 41 -6.43 -11.93 -3.22
C LYS A 41 -6.10 -11.12 -1.97
N ASP A 42 -7.11 -10.46 -1.43
CA ASP A 42 -7.03 -9.59 -0.24
C ASP A 42 -6.00 -8.45 -0.39
N LYS A 43 -5.59 -8.14 -1.63
CA LYS A 43 -4.58 -7.13 -1.91
C LYS A 43 -5.12 -5.74 -1.64
N TYR A 44 -4.46 -5.02 -0.73
CA TYR A 44 -4.79 -3.64 -0.42
C TYR A 44 -4.49 -2.69 -1.59
N VAL A 45 -5.44 -1.80 -1.90
CA VAL A 45 -5.35 -0.76 -2.92
C VAL A 45 -5.99 0.54 -2.42
N VAL A 46 -5.60 1.66 -3.03
CA VAL A 46 -6.28 2.95 -2.86
C VAL A 46 -7.29 3.11 -3.98
N ILE A 47 -8.53 3.47 -3.63
CA ILE A 47 -9.60 3.78 -4.58
C ILE A 47 -9.94 5.25 -4.47
N CYS A 48 -9.92 5.94 -5.60
CA CYS A 48 -10.41 7.32 -5.71
C CYS A 48 -11.93 7.31 -5.80
N THR A 49 -12.62 7.78 -4.77
CA THR A 49 -14.10 7.90 -4.76
C THR A 49 -14.55 9.25 -5.31
N LYS A 50 -13.75 10.31 -5.11
CA LYS A 50 -13.95 11.63 -5.74
C LYS A 50 -12.61 12.16 -6.26
N PRO A 51 -12.49 12.44 -7.57
CA PRO A 51 -11.25 12.95 -8.16
C PRO A 51 -10.69 14.14 -7.39
N HIS A 52 -9.41 14.04 -7.01
CA HIS A 52 -8.66 15.07 -6.29
C HIS A 52 -9.23 15.50 -4.94
N ARG A 53 -10.17 14.75 -4.36
CA ARG A 53 -10.85 15.12 -3.11
C ARG A 53 -10.99 14.00 -2.11
N GLU A 54 -11.24 12.79 -2.58
CA GLU A 54 -11.62 11.68 -1.69
C GLU A 54 -11.05 10.36 -2.19
N TRP A 55 -10.38 9.69 -1.26
CA TRP A 55 -9.83 8.36 -1.45
C TRP A 55 -10.22 7.47 -0.29
N THR A 56 -10.33 6.17 -0.54
CA THR A 56 -10.54 5.14 0.48
C THR A 56 -9.61 3.97 0.20
N LEU A 57 -9.46 3.08 1.18
CA LEU A 57 -8.76 1.81 0.97
C LEU A 57 -9.75 0.75 0.50
N ALA A 58 -9.24 -0.24 -0.20
CA ALA A 58 -10.01 -1.40 -0.58
C ALA A 58 -9.14 -2.64 -0.64
N GLN A 59 -9.78 -3.81 -0.64
CA GLN A 59 -9.14 -5.09 -0.90
C GLN A 59 -9.68 -5.68 -2.20
N LEU A 60 -8.78 -6.15 -3.05
CA LEU A 60 -9.13 -6.88 -4.25
C LEU A 60 -9.52 -8.32 -3.90
N PRO A 61 -10.56 -8.89 -4.51
CA PRO A 61 -11.01 -10.25 -4.22
C PRO A 61 -10.06 -11.33 -4.76
N GLY A 62 -9.23 -11.00 -5.75
CA GLY A 62 -8.37 -11.97 -6.46
C GLY A 62 -9.07 -12.69 -7.61
N GLU A 63 -10.41 -12.65 -7.64
CA GLU A 63 -11.23 -13.29 -8.67
C GLU A 63 -11.90 -12.26 -9.58
N ARG A 64 -11.94 -12.56 -10.89
CA ARG A 64 -12.59 -11.67 -11.88
C ARG A 64 -14.11 -11.76 -11.73
N GLY A 65 -14.77 -10.60 -11.80
CA GLY A 65 -16.23 -10.49 -11.69
C GLY A 65 -16.72 -10.34 -10.25
N GLU A 66 -15.88 -10.61 -9.26
CA GLU A 66 -16.21 -10.32 -7.87
C GLU A 66 -16.07 -8.83 -7.53
N SER A 67 -16.86 -8.40 -6.54
CA SER A 67 -16.87 -7.00 -6.09
C SER A 67 -15.65 -6.69 -5.21
N ILE A 68 -15.08 -5.51 -5.41
CA ILE A 68 -14.02 -4.97 -4.55
C ILE A 68 -14.61 -4.65 -3.16
N ARG A 69 -13.91 -5.05 -2.11
CA ARG A 69 -14.32 -4.72 -0.72
C ARG A 69 -13.77 -3.36 -0.34
N LEU A 70 -14.63 -2.35 -0.30
CA LEU A 70 -14.29 -0.99 0.11
C LEU A 70 -14.25 -0.85 1.63
N HIS A 71 -13.23 -0.19 2.16
CA HIS A 71 -13.16 0.24 3.56
C HIS A 71 -13.83 1.61 3.71
N ALA A 72 -15.13 1.71 3.43
CA ALA A 72 -15.87 2.98 3.38
C ALA A 72 -15.82 3.81 4.68
N GLY A 73 -15.50 3.18 5.83
CA GLY A 73 -15.28 3.88 7.10
C GLY A 73 -13.96 4.64 7.18
N GLN A 74 -13.05 4.46 6.23
CA GLN A 74 -11.75 5.12 6.17
C GLN A 74 -11.66 5.97 4.91
N VAL A 75 -11.80 7.27 5.09
CA VAL A 75 -11.81 8.27 4.03
C VAL A 75 -10.62 9.21 4.22
N PHE A 76 -9.88 9.44 3.13
CA PHE A 76 -8.75 10.36 3.09
C PHE A 76 -9.09 11.52 2.17
N THR A 77 -8.74 12.73 2.60
CA THR A 77 -8.83 13.95 1.80
C THR A 77 -7.50 14.32 1.14
N ASN A 78 -6.46 13.51 1.37
CA ASN A 78 -5.14 13.65 0.81
C ASN A 78 -4.66 12.29 0.29
N LEU A 79 -4.22 12.24 -0.97
CA LEU A 79 -3.71 11.03 -1.58
C LEU A 79 -2.44 10.51 -0.88
N ASP A 80 -1.57 11.40 -0.41
CA ASP A 80 -0.32 11.00 0.25
C ASP A 80 -0.61 10.22 1.54
N ASP A 81 -1.67 10.58 2.26
CA ASP A 81 -2.08 9.88 3.48
C ASP A 81 -2.69 8.51 3.16
N ALA A 82 -3.46 8.41 2.07
CA ALA A 82 -3.96 7.13 1.58
C ALA A 82 -2.83 6.19 1.12
N GLU A 83 -1.82 6.72 0.43
CA GLU A 83 -0.64 5.95 0.00
C GLU A 83 0.21 5.48 1.19
N ARG A 84 0.40 6.31 2.23
CA ARG A 84 1.05 5.88 3.48
C ARG A 84 0.26 4.77 4.17
N ALA A 85 -1.06 4.92 4.26
CA ALA A 85 -1.92 3.93 4.90
C ALA A 85 -1.89 2.59 4.16
N VAL A 86 -2.03 2.58 2.83
CA VAL A 86 -1.96 1.34 2.05
C VAL A 86 -0.58 0.69 2.13
N PHE A 87 0.49 1.48 2.23
CA PHE A 87 1.85 0.98 2.40
C PHE A 87 2.00 0.24 3.73
N MET A 88 1.55 0.83 4.84
CA MET A 88 1.60 0.20 6.16
C MET A 88 0.82 -1.13 6.21
N LEU A 89 -0.37 -1.17 5.59
CA LEU A 89 -1.16 -2.41 5.50
C LEU A 89 -0.47 -3.49 4.66
N ARG A 90 0.14 -3.12 3.52
CA ARG A 90 0.91 -4.06 2.69
C ARG A 90 2.14 -4.57 3.41
N TRP A 91 2.81 -3.70 4.16
CA TRP A 91 3.96 -4.07 4.97
C TRP A 91 3.58 -5.09 6.04
N GLU A 92 2.50 -4.84 6.79
CA GLU A 92 1.99 -5.76 7.80
C GLU A 92 1.57 -7.10 7.18
N ALA A 93 0.82 -7.08 6.08
CA ALA A 93 0.40 -8.29 5.37
C ALA A 93 1.59 -9.13 4.86
N ARG A 94 2.68 -8.49 4.44
CA ARG A 94 3.84 -9.17 3.83
C ARG A 94 4.89 -9.60 4.84
N THR A 95 5.06 -8.85 5.94
CA THR A 95 6.11 -9.09 6.95
C THR A 95 5.58 -9.64 8.27
N GLY A 96 4.27 -9.56 8.51
CA GLY A 96 3.63 -9.87 9.79
C GLY A 96 3.94 -8.85 10.90
N LYS A 97 4.65 -7.76 10.59
CA LYS A 97 5.02 -6.72 11.57
C LYS A 97 4.24 -5.45 11.29
N LYS A 98 3.61 -4.90 12.32
CA LYS A 98 3.00 -3.59 12.25
C LYS A 98 4.07 -2.50 12.36
N LEU A 99 3.92 -1.44 11.58
CA LEU A 99 4.71 -0.21 11.72
C LEU A 99 3.98 0.67 12.75
N GLU A 100 4.72 1.08 13.78
CA GLU A 100 4.28 2.05 14.79
C GLU A 100 4.67 3.47 14.38
#